data_AF-A0A0B3VLW0-F1
#
_entry.id   AF-A0A0B3VLW0-F1
#
_cell.length_a   1.000
_cell.length_b   1.000
_cell.length_c   1.000
_cell.angle_alpha   90.00
_cell.angle_beta   90.00
_cell.angle_gamma   90.00
#
_symmetry.space_group_name_H-M   'P 1'
#
loop_
_entity.id
_entity.type
_entity.pdbx_description
1 polymer ?
#
loop_
_entity_poly.entity_id
_entity_poly.type
_entity_poly.pdbx_seq_one_letter_code
_entity_poly.pdbx_strand_id
1 'polypeptide(L)'
;MSKKKYYAVKVGKTPGIYLTWADCSAQVTGYKGAKFKSFPTIEEALEFIGDNNIKVVKNEDTLKSKTPSKKIASTTTKQLKEGYDVKPIRSTAKVKTYKSYINPEEIINDYEFIAFVDGSYDRGNQVFGSGVIVLNPKENSYDTYYNAGYDKWDQWNIVGELESVKVALNKAKELGNKNIAIYHDLKNIALWASGEWQAKNEYTQEYVKYMEDISKELNICFVKVKAHSNESVYNDLADEAAKGAIIKYLNENK
;
A
#
# COMPACT_ATOMS: atom_id res chain seq x y z
N MET A 1 -22.14 8.94 -16.27
CA MET A 1 -20.98 9.03 -15.34
C MET A 1 -19.79 8.37 -16.01
N SER A 2 -18.76 9.13 -16.40
CA SER A 2 -17.55 8.61 -17.04
C SER A 2 -16.77 7.72 -16.06
N LYS A 3 -16.46 6.48 -16.44
CA LYS A 3 -15.61 5.57 -15.63
C LYS A 3 -14.27 6.26 -15.35
N LYS A 4 -13.90 6.41 -14.06
CA LYS A 4 -12.57 6.87 -13.65
C LYS A 4 -11.52 5.91 -14.24
N LYS A 5 -10.42 6.47 -14.77
CA LYS A 5 -9.32 5.70 -15.36
C LYS A 5 -8.00 6.10 -14.68
N TYR A 6 -7.14 5.11 -14.48
CA TYR A 6 -5.79 5.28 -13.98
C TYR A 6 -4.81 5.18 -15.14
N TYR A 7 -3.87 6.09 -15.26
CA TYR A 7 -2.93 6.15 -16.37
C TYR A 7 -1.54 5.82 -15.84
N ALA A 8 -1.05 4.64 -16.17
CA ALA A 8 0.24 4.15 -15.73
C ALA A 8 1.30 4.46 -16.77
N VAL A 9 2.37 5.17 -16.39
CA VAL A 9 3.56 5.40 -17.21
C VAL A 9 4.68 4.50 -16.68
N LYS A 10 5.02 3.46 -17.44
CA LYS A 10 6.13 2.55 -17.13
C LYS A 10 7.47 3.10 -17.58
N VAL A 11 7.48 3.75 -18.76
CA VAL A 11 8.64 4.42 -19.35
C VAL A 11 8.18 5.77 -19.87
N GLY A 12 8.82 6.84 -19.46
CA GLY A 12 8.48 8.22 -19.83
C GLY A 12 9.38 9.20 -19.09
N LYS A 13 9.08 10.50 -19.19
CA LYS A 13 9.78 11.55 -18.43
C LYS A 13 9.73 11.26 -16.93
N THR A 14 8.53 10.96 -16.43
CA THR A 14 8.28 10.55 -15.04
C THR A 14 7.39 9.31 -15.01
N PRO A 15 7.97 8.12 -14.79
CA PRO A 15 7.18 6.91 -14.56
C PRO A 15 6.35 7.01 -13.27
N GLY A 16 5.13 6.49 -13.28
CA GLY A 16 4.16 6.68 -12.20
C GLY A 16 2.72 6.47 -12.65
N ILE A 17 1.78 6.55 -11.70
CA ILE A 17 0.33 6.46 -11.97
C ILE A 17 -0.29 7.84 -11.87
N TYR A 18 -1.04 8.22 -12.90
CA TYR A 18 -1.71 9.50 -13.03
C TYR A 18 -3.22 9.30 -13.11
N LEU A 19 -3.99 10.25 -12.59
CA LEU A 19 -5.46 10.18 -12.56
C LEU A 19 -6.11 10.85 -13.77
N THR A 20 -5.36 11.68 -14.50
CA THR A 20 -5.84 12.37 -15.69
C THR A 20 -4.98 12.05 -16.90
N TRP A 21 -5.60 12.07 -18.08
CA TRP A 21 -4.87 11.96 -19.34
C TRP A 21 -3.91 13.13 -19.53
N ALA A 22 -4.27 14.33 -19.09
CA ALA A 22 -3.43 15.51 -19.20
C ALA A 22 -2.08 15.30 -18.50
N ASP A 23 -2.12 14.82 -17.25
CA ASP A 23 -0.91 14.55 -16.46
C ASP A 23 -0.08 13.43 -17.07
N CYS A 24 -0.72 12.32 -17.47
CA CYS A 24 -0.03 11.20 -18.13
C CYS A 24 0.62 11.64 -19.45
N SER A 25 -0.12 12.36 -20.29
CA SER A 25 0.30 12.81 -21.62
C SER A 25 1.53 13.71 -21.53
N ALA A 26 1.58 14.60 -20.54
CA ALA A 26 2.73 15.45 -20.28
C ALA A 26 4.02 14.64 -20.05
N GLN A 27 3.91 13.44 -19.46
CA GLN A 27 5.05 12.57 -19.18
C GLN A 27 5.52 11.71 -20.34
N VAL A 28 4.71 11.53 -21.38
CA VAL A 28 5.02 10.62 -22.50
C VAL A 28 5.23 11.37 -23.81
N THR A 29 4.60 12.53 -23.97
CA THR A 29 4.71 13.36 -25.18
C THR A 29 6.12 13.88 -25.36
N GLY A 30 6.71 13.57 -26.51
CA GLY A 30 8.10 13.92 -26.86
C GLY A 30 9.18 13.02 -26.23
N TYR A 31 8.80 11.98 -25.49
CA TYR A 31 9.75 11.01 -24.94
C TYR A 31 9.86 9.77 -25.84
N LYS A 32 11.01 9.60 -26.51
CA LYS A 32 11.24 8.49 -27.44
C LYS A 32 11.19 7.16 -26.69
N GLY A 33 10.28 6.28 -27.09
CA GLY A 33 10.11 4.96 -26.47
C GLY A 33 9.25 4.94 -25.19
N ALA A 34 8.41 5.95 -24.97
CA ALA A 34 7.48 5.97 -23.85
C ALA A 34 6.55 4.74 -23.85
N LYS A 35 6.34 4.14 -22.68
CA LYS A 35 5.41 3.03 -22.44
C LYS A 35 4.41 3.47 -21.38
N PHE A 36 3.16 3.65 -21.77
CA PHE A 36 2.07 4.01 -20.88
C PHE A 36 0.79 3.28 -21.27
N LYS A 37 -0.12 3.09 -20.31
CA LYS A 37 -1.42 2.46 -20.54
C LYS A 37 -2.44 2.97 -19.52
N SER A 38 -3.69 3.08 -19.92
CA SER A 38 -4.79 3.41 -19.01
C SER A 38 -5.52 2.15 -18.57
N PHE A 39 -5.95 2.13 -17.31
CA PHE A 39 -6.57 0.99 -16.64
C PHE A 39 -7.84 1.43 -15.89
N PRO A 40 -8.85 0.55 -15.78
CA PRO A 40 -10.02 0.78 -14.95
C PRO A 40 -9.71 0.87 -13.45
N THR A 41 -8.65 0.20 -12.97
CA THR A 41 -8.29 0.16 -11.54
C THR A 41 -6.82 0.54 -11.32
N ILE A 42 -6.49 0.95 -10.09
CA ILE A 42 -5.14 1.40 -9.74
C ILE A 42 -4.17 0.21 -9.62
N GLU A 43 -4.67 -0.97 -9.28
CA GLU A 43 -3.90 -2.21 -9.15
C GLU A 43 -3.35 -2.67 -10.50
N GLU A 44 -4.17 -2.64 -11.55
CA GLU A 44 -3.72 -2.95 -12.91
C GLU A 44 -2.67 -1.93 -13.40
N ALA A 45 -2.81 -0.67 -12.98
CA ALA A 45 -1.83 0.38 -13.25
C ALA A 45 -0.51 0.16 -12.50
N LEU A 46 -0.56 -0.30 -11.25
CA LEU A 46 0.62 -0.68 -10.44
C LEU A 46 1.33 -1.89 -11.06
N GLU A 47 0.57 -2.92 -11.46
CA GLU A 47 1.09 -4.14 -12.10
C GLU A 47 1.78 -3.82 -13.43
N PHE A 48 1.21 -2.91 -14.23
CA PHE A 48 1.82 -2.48 -15.48
C PHE A 48 3.19 -1.84 -15.27
N ILE A 49 3.34 -1.02 -14.23
CA ILE A 49 4.61 -0.34 -13.92
C ILE A 49 5.63 -1.35 -13.37
N GLY A 50 5.19 -2.27 -12.50
CA GLY A 50 6.06 -3.21 -11.78
C GLY A 50 7.04 -2.51 -10.84
N ASP A 51 7.83 -3.28 -10.10
CA ASP A 51 8.78 -2.81 -9.06
C ASP A 51 9.71 -1.66 -9.46
N ASN A 52 9.92 -1.42 -10.75
CA ASN A 52 11.02 -0.60 -11.24
C ASN A 52 10.70 0.89 -11.41
N ASN A 53 9.49 1.37 -11.09
CA ASN A 53 9.17 2.78 -11.41
C ASN A 53 7.95 3.41 -10.67
N ILE A 54 7.80 3.19 -9.36
CA ILE A 54 6.76 3.88 -8.57
C ILE A 54 7.25 5.27 -8.17
N LYS A 55 6.83 6.31 -8.89
CA LYS A 55 6.77 7.69 -8.37
C LYS A 55 5.33 8.19 -8.43
N VAL A 56 4.84 8.69 -7.31
CA VAL A 56 3.59 9.43 -7.22
C VAL A 56 3.93 10.91 -7.16
N VAL A 57 3.37 11.72 -8.06
CA VAL A 57 3.58 13.18 -8.08
C VAL A 57 2.23 13.88 -7.89
N LYS A 58 2.14 14.70 -6.84
CA LYS A 58 1.09 15.71 -6.60
C LYS A 58 1.42 16.98 -7.40
N ASN A 59 0.42 17.65 -7.97
CA ASN A 59 0.53 19.03 -8.46
C ASN A 59 -0.20 19.97 -7.49
N GLU A 60 0.48 21.03 -7.07
CA GLU A 60 -0.15 22.32 -6.75
C GLU A 60 0.39 23.37 -7.75
N ASP A 61 -0.54 24.12 -8.35
CA ASP A 61 -0.30 25.15 -9.36
C ASP A 61 0.21 26.47 -8.75
N THR A 62 1.13 27.18 -9.42
CA THR A 62 0.84 28.46 -10.13
C THR A 62 2.08 29.20 -10.67
N LEU A 63 2.14 29.29 -12.02
CA LEU A 63 2.53 30.39 -12.94
C LEU A 63 3.44 31.58 -12.51
N LYS A 64 4.57 31.73 -13.25
CA LYS A 64 5.13 32.91 -14.02
C LYS A 64 6.69 32.81 -14.06
N SER A 65 7.48 33.14 -15.08
CA SER A 65 7.34 33.66 -16.46
C SER A 65 8.70 33.66 -17.20
N LYS A 66 8.70 33.38 -18.52
CA LYS A 66 9.54 33.91 -19.63
C LYS A 66 11.09 33.69 -19.72
N THR A 67 11.47 32.75 -20.61
CA THR A 67 12.40 32.83 -21.80
C THR A 67 13.91 33.20 -21.65
N PRO A 68 14.78 33.00 -22.67
CA PRO A 68 15.63 31.81 -22.90
C PRO A 68 17.15 32.10 -22.82
N SER A 69 17.99 31.13 -22.39
CA SER A 69 19.40 31.09 -22.83
C SER A 69 20.12 29.75 -22.63
N LYS A 70 20.68 29.28 -23.74
CA LYS A 70 21.91 28.51 -24.00
C LYS A 70 22.49 27.55 -22.93
N LYS A 71 22.59 26.30 -23.37
CA LYS A 71 23.54 25.22 -23.03
C LYS A 71 24.66 25.58 -22.05
N ILE A 72 24.61 25.00 -20.86
CA ILE A 72 25.79 24.52 -20.13
C ILE A 72 25.43 23.15 -19.56
N ALA A 73 26.27 22.15 -19.84
CA ALA A 73 26.16 20.81 -19.30
C ALA A 73 26.25 20.87 -17.77
N SER A 74 25.14 20.59 -17.09
CA SER A 74 25.13 20.35 -15.65
C SER A 74 24.65 18.93 -15.42
N THR A 75 25.58 18.09 -14.98
CA THR A 75 25.34 16.80 -14.36
C THR A 75 24.25 17.00 -13.31
N THR A 76 23.00 16.68 -13.65
CA THR A 76 21.87 16.90 -12.78
C THR A 76 21.89 15.80 -11.72
N THR A 77 22.54 16.06 -10.59
CA THR A 77 22.36 15.31 -9.36
C THR A 77 20.88 15.45 -9.01
N LYS A 78 20.09 14.44 -9.40
CA LYS A 78 18.64 14.39 -9.21
C LYS A 78 18.42 14.28 -7.71
N GLN A 79 18.06 15.38 -7.04
CA GLN A 79 17.68 15.34 -5.61
C GLN A 79 16.58 14.28 -5.44
N LEU A 80 16.91 13.20 -4.74
CA LEU A 80 15.97 12.16 -4.37
C LEU A 80 15.01 12.75 -3.33
N LYS A 81 13.74 12.29 -3.34
CA LYS A 81 12.79 12.62 -2.27
C LYS A 81 13.38 12.08 -0.96
N GLU A 82 13.20 12.82 0.14
CA GLU A 82 13.66 12.40 1.46
C GLU A 82 13.18 10.97 1.76
N GLY A 83 14.07 10.14 2.31
CA GLY A 83 13.83 8.71 2.54
C GLY A 83 14.03 7.77 1.34
N TYR A 84 14.48 8.26 0.17
CA TYR A 84 14.81 7.42 -1.00
C TYR A 84 16.32 7.29 -1.27
N ASP A 85 17.18 7.95 -0.49
CA ASP A 85 18.63 7.82 -0.59
C ASP A 85 19.15 6.63 0.26
N VAL A 86 18.47 5.50 0.14
CA VAL A 86 18.79 4.27 0.88
C VAL A 86 19.02 3.12 -0.10
N LYS A 87 20.00 2.26 0.23
CA LYS A 87 20.25 1.05 -0.55
C LYS A 87 19.04 0.12 -0.45
N PRO A 88 18.46 -0.36 -1.56
CA PRO A 88 17.32 -1.26 -1.51
C PRO A 88 17.62 -2.57 -0.75
N ILE A 89 16.65 -3.05 0.01
CA ILE A 89 16.75 -4.33 0.75
C ILE A 89 15.63 -5.29 0.32
N ARG A 90 15.80 -6.58 0.61
CA ARG A 90 14.76 -7.61 0.50
C ARG A 90 14.57 -8.24 1.87
N SER A 91 13.33 -8.60 2.19
CA SER A 91 13.02 -9.35 3.39
C SER A 91 13.63 -10.75 3.35
N THR A 92 14.05 -11.23 4.51
CA THR A 92 14.46 -12.61 4.79
C THR A 92 13.42 -13.36 5.65
N ALA A 93 12.29 -12.71 5.96
CA ALA A 93 11.23 -13.28 6.76
C ALA A 93 10.64 -14.54 6.11
N LYS A 94 10.37 -15.57 6.92
CA LYS A 94 9.75 -16.82 6.47
C LYS A 94 8.24 -16.73 6.62
N VAL A 95 7.58 -16.07 5.67
CA VAL A 95 6.12 -15.97 5.61
C VAL A 95 5.55 -16.92 4.55
N LYS A 96 4.34 -17.43 4.80
CA LYS A 96 3.57 -18.19 3.80
C LYS A 96 2.69 -17.23 2.99
N THR A 97 2.35 -17.58 1.76
CA THR A 97 1.44 -16.79 0.94
C THR A 97 0.57 -17.67 0.05
N TYR A 98 -0.74 -17.49 0.14
CA TYR A 98 -1.72 -18.03 -0.78
C TYR A 98 -2.10 -16.98 -1.82
N LYS A 99 -1.86 -17.32 -3.10
CA LYS A 99 -2.09 -16.40 -4.24
C LYS A 99 -3.57 -16.25 -4.61
N SER A 100 -4.42 -17.10 -4.07
CA SER A 100 -5.87 -17.13 -4.25
C SER A 100 -6.57 -17.08 -2.90
N TYR A 101 -7.83 -16.66 -2.93
CA TYR A 101 -8.71 -16.69 -1.76
C TYR A 101 -8.87 -18.13 -1.24
N ILE A 102 -8.92 -18.26 0.08
CA ILE A 102 -9.23 -19.49 0.81
C ILE A 102 -10.28 -19.11 1.85
N ASN A 103 -11.37 -19.87 1.94
CA ASN A 103 -12.39 -19.58 2.95
C ASN A 103 -11.78 -19.72 4.36
N PRO A 104 -11.92 -18.73 5.27
CA PRO A 104 -11.44 -18.82 6.65
C PRO A 104 -11.81 -20.12 7.37
N GLU A 105 -12.99 -20.69 7.09
CA GLU A 105 -13.44 -21.95 7.67
C GLU A 105 -12.53 -23.14 7.33
N GLU A 106 -11.84 -23.11 6.18
CA GLU A 106 -10.94 -24.18 5.74
C GLU A 106 -9.61 -24.19 6.51
N ILE A 107 -9.19 -23.05 7.06
CA ILE A 107 -7.89 -22.88 7.72
C ILE A 107 -8.01 -22.59 9.22
N ILE A 108 -9.22 -22.64 9.75
CA ILE A 108 -9.59 -22.26 11.11
C ILE A 108 -8.89 -23.07 12.21
N ASN A 109 -8.49 -24.30 11.89
CA ASN A 109 -7.79 -25.20 12.80
C ASN A 109 -6.27 -24.99 12.76
N ASP A 110 -5.75 -24.36 11.70
CA ASP A 110 -4.32 -24.14 11.47
C ASP A 110 -3.86 -22.78 12.02
N TYR A 111 -4.77 -21.82 12.13
CA TYR A 111 -4.47 -20.45 12.53
C TYR A 111 -5.32 -20.02 13.73
N GLU A 112 -4.65 -19.45 14.72
CA GLU A 112 -5.25 -19.00 15.98
C GLU A 112 -5.78 -17.56 15.88
N PHE A 113 -5.30 -16.81 14.89
CA PHE A 113 -5.67 -15.43 14.66
C PHE A 113 -5.87 -15.23 13.15
N ILE A 114 -7.13 -15.04 12.74
CA ILE A 114 -7.51 -14.83 11.34
C ILE A 114 -8.01 -13.39 11.22
N ALA A 115 -7.25 -12.55 10.52
CA ALA A 115 -7.55 -11.14 10.40
C ALA A 115 -7.70 -10.71 8.94
N PHE A 116 -8.71 -9.90 8.67
CA PHE A 116 -8.88 -9.13 7.44
C PHE A 116 -8.37 -7.72 7.69
N VAL A 117 -7.54 -7.22 6.78
CA VAL A 117 -6.91 -5.91 6.92
C VAL A 117 -7.19 -5.06 5.68
N ASP A 118 -7.36 -3.76 5.90
CA ASP A 118 -7.57 -2.77 4.84
C ASP A 118 -7.06 -1.39 5.28
N GLY A 119 -6.75 -0.52 4.32
CA GLY A 119 -6.20 0.80 4.51
C GLY A 119 -7.02 1.89 3.84
N SER A 120 -7.20 3.02 4.53
CA SER A 120 -7.83 4.21 3.98
C SER A 120 -6.92 5.43 4.10
N TYR A 121 -7.17 6.46 3.27
CA TYR A 121 -6.37 7.67 3.28
C TYR A 121 -7.16 8.92 2.94
N ASP A 122 -7.06 9.94 3.80
CA ASP A 122 -7.54 11.29 3.54
C ASP A 122 -6.38 12.18 3.04
N ARG A 123 -6.45 12.51 1.75
CA ARG A 123 -5.45 13.37 1.10
C ARG A 123 -5.49 14.82 1.53
N GLY A 124 -6.66 15.33 1.90
CA GLY A 124 -6.79 16.73 2.33
C GLY A 124 -6.07 16.96 3.65
N ASN A 125 -6.20 16.02 4.58
CA ASN A 125 -5.59 16.12 5.90
C ASN A 125 -4.26 15.36 6.05
N GLN A 126 -3.85 14.60 5.03
CA GLN A 126 -2.65 13.74 5.05
C GLN A 126 -2.68 12.71 6.19
N VAL A 127 -3.87 12.17 6.46
CA VAL A 127 -4.11 11.18 7.52
C VAL A 127 -4.45 9.85 6.88
N PHE A 128 -3.78 8.80 7.35
CA PHE A 128 -4.14 7.42 7.04
C PHE A 128 -5.03 6.84 8.12
N GLY A 129 -5.81 5.85 7.73
CA GLY A 129 -6.54 4.95 8.62
C GLY A 129 -6.24 3.52 8.26
N SER A 130 -6.27 2.66 9.27
CA SER A 130 -6.01 1.23 9.17
C SER A 130 -7.12 0.50 9.89
N GLY A 131 -7.73 -0.48 9.24
CA GLY A 131 -8.79 -1.29 9.80
C GLY A 131 -8.42 -2.76 9.82
N VAL A 132 -8.81 -3.44 10.89
CA VAL A 132 -8.53 -4.86 11.12
C VAL A 132 -9.78 -5.53 11.69
N ILE A 133 -10.24 -6.59 11.04
CA ILE A 133 -11.34 -7.43 11.51
C ILE A 133 -10.78 -8.81 11.86
N VAL A 134 -10.86 -9.20 13.11
CA VAL A 134 -10.38 -10.50 13.60
C VAL A 134 -11.57 -11.41 13.83
N LEU A 135 -11.58 -12.57 13.18
CA LEU A 135 -12.68 -13.52 13.34
C LEU A 135 -12.60 -14.25 14.68
N ASN A 136 -13.76 -14.44 15.31
CA ASN A 136 -13.96 -15.26 16.50
C ASN A 136 -14.90 -16.42 16.14
N PRO A 137 -14.38 -17.52 15.56
CA PRO A 137 -15.24 -18.51 14.95
C PRO A 137 -16.08 -19.30 15.95
N LYS A 138 -15.59 -19.48 17.18
CA LYS A 138 -16.33 -20.17 18.25
C LYS A 138 -17.61 -19.43 18.64
N GLU A 139 -17.62 -18.10 18.47
CA GLU A 139 -18.72 -17.22 18.87
C GLU A 139 -19.50 -16.67 17.67
N ASN A 140 -19.11 -17.05 16.45
CA ASN A 140 -19.63 -16.49 15.20
C ASN A 140 -19.66 -14.95 15.22
N SER A 141 -18.60 -14.36 15.77
CA SER A 141 -18.44 -12.92 15.98
C SER A 141 -17.09 -12.46 15.40
N TYR A 142 -16.82 -11.17 15.47
CA TYR A 142 -15.54 -10.60 15.10
C TYR A 142 -15.19 -9.43 16.02
N ASP A 143 -13.90 -9.20 16.20
CA ASP A 143 -13.37 -8.02 16.85
C ASP A 143 -12.86 -7.02 15.81
N THR A 144 -13.10 -5.74 16.07
CA THR A 144 -12.61 -4.65 15.21
C THR A 144 -11.49 -3.90 15.91
N TYR A 145 -10.33 -3.82 15.26
CA TYR A 145 -9.23 -2.95 15.65
C TYR A 145 -8.95 -1.93 14.55
N TYR A 146 -8.40 -0.80 14.94
CA TYR A 146 -8.06 0.24 14.00
C TYR A 146 -6.93 1.12 14.53
N ASN A 147 -6.29 1.83 13.61
CA ASN A 147 -5.31 2.87 13.93
C ASN A 147 -5.43 4.01 12.90
N ALA A 148 -4.96 5.18 13.25
CA ALA A 148 -4.88 6.32 12.34
C ALA A 148 -3.72 7.23 12.73
N GLY A 149 -3.23 8.00 11.77
CA GLY A 149 -2.12 8.91 12.01
C GLY A 149 -1.78 9.75 10.79
N TYR A 150 -0.89 10.73 10.99
CA TYR A 150 -0.34 11.51 9.89
C TYR A 150 0.69 10.71 9.08
N ASP A 151 0.60 10.78 7.76
CA ASP A 151 1.58 10.20 6.86
C ASP A 151 2.74 11.17 6.62
N LYS A 152 3.85 10.87 7.29
CA LYS A 152 5.11 11.63 7.20
C LYS A 152 5.93 11.28 5.96
N TRP A 153 5.58 10.20 5.26
CA TRP A 153 6.37 9.62 4.16
C TRP A 153 5.77 9.91 2.77
N ASP A 154 4.57 10.51 2.74
CA ASP A 154 3.77 10.74 1.54
C ASP A 154 3.66 9.46 0.69
N GLN A 155 3.28 8.38 1.39
CA GLN A 155 3.02 7.02 0.92
C GLN A 155 1.52 6.71 0.98
N TRP A 156 0.68 7.70 0.67
CA TRP A 156 -0.79 7.65 0.77
C TRP A 156 -1.45 6.43 0.11
N ASN A 157 -0.79 5.79 -0.86
CA ASN A 157 -1.29 4.63 -1.57
C ASN A 157 -1.04 3.30 -0.86
N ILE A 158 -0.29 3.29 0.23
CA ILE A 158 0.20 2.06 0.88
C ILE A 158 0.33 2.16 2.40
N VAL A 159 0.39 3.37 2.96
CA VAL A 159 0.58 3.56 4.42
C VAL A 159 -0.53 2.90 5.25
N GLY A 160 -1.81 3.12 4.92
CA GLY A 160 -2.92 2.52 5.67
C GLY A 160 -2.88 0.99 5.65
N GLU A 161 -2.45 0.42 4.52
CA GLU A 161 -2.32 -1.03 4.29
C GLU A 161 -1.18 -1.67 5.08
N LEU A 162 -0.02 -1.03 5.14
CA LEU A 162 1.11 -1.58 5.91
C LEU A 162 0.87 -1.40 7.41
N GLU A 163 0.27 -0.28 7.82
CA GLU A 163 -0.07 -0.05 9.22
C GLU A 163 -1.20 -0.98 9.70
N SER A 164 -2.16 -1.37 8.85
CA SER A 164 -3.21 -2.34 9.23
C SER A 164 -2.63 -3.73 9.52
N VAL A 165 -1.63 -4.17 8.74
CA VAL A 165 -0.88 -5.40 9.04
C VAL A 165 -0.13 -5.29 10.37
N LYS A 166 0.56 -4.17 10.63
CA LYS A 166 1.25 -3.96 11.91
C LYS A 166 0.27 -4.01 13.08
N VAL A 167 -0.91 -3.39 12.95
CA VAL A 167 -1.98 -3.44 13.96
C VAL A 167 -2.40 -4.88 14.22
N ALA A 168 -2.70 -5.64 13.16
CA ALA A 168 -3.12 -7.03 13.28
C ALA A 168 -2.07 -7.91 13.96
N LEU A 169 -0.81 -7.83 13.54
CA LEU A 169 0.26 -8.67 14.08
C LEU A 169 0.67 -8.29 15.50
N ASN A 170 0.69 -6.99 15.83
CA ASN A 170 0.92 -6.56 17.20
C ASN A 170 -0.20 -7.04 18.13
N LYS A 171 -1.46 -6.99 17.67
CA LYS A 171 -2.59 -7.49 18.45
C LYS A 171 -2.51 -9.00 18.64
N ALA A 172 -2.20 -9.76 17.59
CA ALA A 172 -1.98 -11.20 17.70
C ALA A 172 -0.88 -11.54 18.72
N LYS A 173 0.24 -10.79 18.70
CA LYS A 173 1.34 -10.95 19.67
C LYS A 173 0.90 -10.65 21.10
N GLU A 174 0.15 -9.57 21.30
CA GLU A 174 -0.39 -9.16 22.61
C GLU A 174 -1.33 -10.22 23.20
N LEU A 175 -2.17 -10.83 22.36
CA LEU A 175 -3.07 -11.92 22.74
C LEU A 175 -2.38 -13.28 22.86
N GLY A 176 -1.08 -13.36 22.55
CA GLY A 176 -0.27 -14.58 22.65
C GLY A 176 -0.49 -15.58 21.51
N ASN A 177 -1.15 -15.20 20.42
CA ASN A 177 -1.33 -16.06 19.25
C ASN A 177 0.00 -16.25 18.51
N LYS A 178 0.22 -17.43 17.96
CA LYS A 178 1.45 -17.83 17.25
C LYS A 178 1.23 -18.14 15.78
N ASN A 179 0.07 -18.67 15.39
CA ASN A 179 -0.27 -18.94 13.99
C ASN A 179 -1.28 -17.91 13.46
N ILE A 180 -0.84 -17.03 12.56
CA ILE A 180 -1.61 -15.87 12.10
C ILE A 180 -1.88 -15.97 10.59
N ALA A 181 -3.14 -15.79 10.19
CA ALA A 181 -3.54 -15.59 8.81
C ALA A 181 -4.00 -14.14 8.59
N ILE A 182 -3.39 -13.45 7.64
CA ILE A 182 -3.72 -12.08 7.23
C ILE A 182 -4.34 -12.12 5.84
N TYR A 183 -5.61 -11.77 5.76
CA TYR A 183 -6.37 -11.58 4.54
C TYR A 183 -6.23 -10.13 4.09
N HIS A 184 -5.80 -9.95 2.84
CA HIS A 184 -5.54 -8.62 2.29
C HIS A 184 -5.84 -8.59 0.79
N ASP A 185 -6.16 -7.41 0.24
CA ASP A 185 -6.45 -7.24 -1.18
C ASP A 185 -5.20 -6.77 -1.99
N LEU A 186 -4.29 -6.05 -1.34
CA LEU A 186 -3.15 -5.42 -2.01
C LEU A 186 -1.93 -6.35 -2.04
N LYS A 187 -1.55 -6.80 -3.25
CA LYS A 187 -0.45 -7.77 -3.45
C LYS A 187 0.88 -7.33 -2.81
N ASN A 188 1.15 -6.02 -2.74
CA ASN A 188 2.45 -5.48 -2.37
C ASN A 188 2.87 -5.86 -0.94
N ILE A 189 1.90 -5.96 -0.03
CA ILE A 189 2.09 -6.26 1.38
C ILE A 189 2.83 -7.59 1.56
N ALA A 190 2.29 -8.66 0.97
CA ALA A 190 2.86 -10.01 1.05
C ALA A 190 4.19 -10.11 0.30
N LEU A 191 4.33 -9.42 -0.84
CA LEU A 191 5.54 -9.47 -1.68
C LEU A 191 6.75 -8.81 -1.03
N TRP A 192 6.56 -7.71 -0.28
CA TRP A 192 7.64 -7.14 0.53
C TRP A 192 7.95 -8.01 1.74
N ALA A 193 6.92 -8.55 2.42
CA ALA A 193 7.12 -9.43 3.56
C ALA A 193 7.88 -10.71 3.19
N SER A 194 7.60 -11.33 2.04
CA SER A 194 8.27 -12.55 1.56
C SER A 194 9.64 -12.29 0.93
N GLY A 195 9.99 -11.03 0.65
CA GLY A 195 11.23 -10.65 -0.01
C GLY A 195 11.20 -10.84 -1.54
N GLU A 196 10.05 -11.20 -2.12
CA GLU A 196 9.85 -11.21 -3.58
C GLU A 196 10.04 -9.82 -4.19
N TRP A 197 9.68 -8.76 -3.45
CA TRP A 197 9.90 -7.37 -3.83
C TRP A 197 11.02 -6.71 -3.02
N GLN A 198 11.67 -5.71 -3.63
CA GLN A 198 12.66 -4.87 -2.96
C GLN A 198 12.01 -3.65 -2.32
N ALA A 199 12.32 -3.38 -1.06
CA ALA A 199 11.99 -2.13 -0.39
C ALA A 199 13.03 -1.05 -0.74
N LYS A 200 12.58 0.05 -1.35
CA LYS A 200 13.42 1.07 -1.98
C LYS A 200 13.38 2.43 -1.28
N ASN A 201 12.54 2.59 -0.27
CA ASN A 201 12.47 3.80 0.55
C ASN A 201 12.44 3.43 2.03
N GLU A 202 12.79 4.37 2.91
CA GLU A 202 12.89 4.16 4.36
C GLU A 202 11.62 3.55 4.96
N TYR A 203 10.44 4.02 4.56
CA TYR A 203 9.16 3.50 5.08
C TYR A 203 8.92 2.02 4.74
N THR A 204 9.09 1.63 3.47
CA THR A 204 8.96 0.23 3.04
C THR A 204 10.05 -0.64 3.65
N GLN A 205 11.24 -0.08 3.92
CA GLN A 205 12.31 -0.79 4.62
C GLN A 205 12.00 -1.00 6.10
N GLU A 206 11.35 -0.03 6.75
CA GLU A 206 10.84 -0.16 8.11
C GLU A 206 9.84 -1.30 8.21
N TYR A 207 8.89 -1.38 7.27
CA TYR A 207 7.95 -2.51 7.19
C TYR A 207 8.68 -3.85 7.00
N VAL A 208 9.66 -3.93 6.09
CA VAL A 208 10.46 -5.15 5.90
C VAL A 208 11.16 -5.58 7.19
N LYS A 209 11.84 -4.67 7.88
CA LYS A 209 12.53 -4.94 9.15
C LYS A 209 11.56 -5.39 10.23
N TYR A 210 10.40 -4.75 10.31
CA TYR A 210 9.32 -5.14 11.22
C TYR A 210 8.87 -6.58 10.94
N MET A 211 8.61 -6.93 9.68
CA MET A 211 8.20 -8.29 9.29
C MET A 211 9.29 -9.33 9.60
N GLU A 212 10.57 -9.01 9.38
CA GLU A 212 11.69 -9.88 9.74
C GLU A 212 11.77 -10.12 11.24
N ASP A 213 11.50 -9.10 12.06
CA ASP A 213 11.57 -9.24 13.51
C ASP A 213 10.39 -10.03 14.06
N ILE A 214 9.16 -9.64 13.70
CA ILE A 214 7.95 -10.26 14.24
C ILE A 214 7.75 -11.70 13.76
N SER A 215 8.23 -12.04 12.56
CA SER A 215 8.20 -13.42 12.04
C SER A 215 9.14 -14.39 12.76
N LYS A 216 10.04 -13.90 13.63
CA LYS A 216 10.81 -14.79 14.54
C LYS A 216 9.93 -15.40 15.62
N GLU A 217 8.85 -14.72 15.98
CA GLU A 217 7.95 -15.09 17.06
C GLU A 217 6.60 -15.62 16.58
N LEU A 218 6.18 -15.22 15.38
CA LEU A 218 4.88 -15.55 14.78
C LEU A 218 5.04 -16.31 13.46
N ASN A 219 4.21 -17.33 13.25
CA ASN A 219 4.03 -18.01 11.98
C ASN A 219 2.97 -17.27 11.16
N ILE A 220 3.42 -16.49 10.17
CA ILE A 220 2.56 -15.57 9.42
C ILE A 220 2.24 -16.14 8.04
N CYS A 221 0.95 -16.11 7.68
CA CYS A 221 0.45 -16.46 6.37
C CYS A 221 -0.37 -15.32 5.79
N PHE A 222 -0.08 -14.94 4.53
CA PHE A 222 -0.88 -13.99 3.78
C PHE A 222 -1.84 -14.72 2.85
N VAL A 223 -3.11 -14.35 2.87
CA VAL A 223 -4.16 -14.85 1.97
C VAL A 223 -4.65 -13.69 1.12
N LYS A 224 -4.54 -13.83 -0.20
CA LYS A 224 -4.98 -12.79 -1.12
C LYS A 224 -6.49 -12.83 -1.32
N VAL A 225 -7.16 -11.71 -1.10
CA VAL A 225 -8.56 -11.43 -1.43
C VAL A 225 -8.61 -10.62 -2.73
N LYS A 226 -9.71 -10.70 -3.49
CA LYS A 226 -9.93 -9.77 -4.60
C LYS A 226 -10.54 -8.47 -4.04
N ALA A 227 -9.90 -7.35 -4.34
CA ALA A 227 -10.42 -6.02 -4.01
C ALA A 227 -11.86 -5.84 -4.53
N HIS A 228 -12.74 -5.30 -3.66
CA HIS A 228 -14.15 -5.01 -3.96
C HIS A 228 -14.93 -6.17 -4.60
N SER A 229 -14.52 -7.40 -4.29
CA SER A 229 -15.31 -8.57 -4.61
C SER A 229 -16.25 -8.84 -3.44
N ASN A 230 -17.50 -9.18 -3.72
CA ASN A 230 -18.44 -9.69 -2.71
C ASN A 230 -17.96 -11.04 -2.10
N GLU A 231 -16.68 -11.43 -2.27
CA GLU A 231 -16.10 -12.68 -1.81
C GLU A 231 -15.78 -12.63 -0.30
N SER A 232 -15.65 -11.46 0.34
CA SER A 232 -15.53 -11.35 1.80
C SER A 232 -16.13 -10.07 2.37
N VAL A 233 -17.25 -10.22 3.09
CA VAL A 233 -17.89 -9.15 3.90
C VAL A 233 -16.91 -8.54 4.91
N TYR A 234 -15.93 -9.31 5.38
CA TYR A 234 -14.95 -8.85 6.37
C TYR A 234 -13.91 -7.89 5.79
N ASN A 235 -13.66 -7.93 4.48
CA ASN A 235 -12.81 -6.92 3.83
C ASN A 235 -13.51 -5.56 3.83
N ASP A 236 -14.80 -5.53 3.46
CA ASP A 236 -15.59 -4.29 3.46
C ASP A 236 -15.69 -3.70 4.88
N LEU A 237 -15.86 -4.55 5.91
CA LEU A 237 -15.82 -4.13 7.31
C LEU A 237 -14.46 -3.54 7.73
N ALA A 238 -13.35 -4.08 7.22
CA ALA A 238 -12.02 -3.54 7.48
C ALA A 238 -11.83 -2.17 6.81
N ASP A 239 -12.29 -1.98 5.56
CA ASP A 239 -12.28 -0.68 4.87
C ASP A 239 -13.15 0.36 5.62
N GLU A 240 -14.34 -0.03 6.07
CA GLU A 240 -15.20 0.83 6.89
C GLU A 240 -14.52 1.22 8.22
N ALA A 241 -13.86 0.27 8.90
CA ALA A 241 -13.10 0.53 10.11
C ALA A 241 -11.94 1.52 9.85
N ALA A 242 -11.21 1.35 8.75
CA ALA A 242 -10.13 2.25 8.35
C ALA A 242 -10.63 3.68 8.11
N LYS A 243 -11.76 3.85 7.41
CA LYS A 243 -12.41 5.15 7.20
C LYS A 243 -12.89 5.78 8.52
N GLY A 244 -13.51 4.97 9.38
CA GLY A 244 -13.94 5.40 10.71
C GLY A 244 -12.79 5.89 11.58
N ALA A 245 -11.64 5.23 11.51
CA ALA A 245 -10.43 5.61 12.23
C ALA A 245 -9.95 7.02 11.87
N ILE A 246 -9.96 7.37 10.58
CA ILE A 246 -9.60 8.72 10.11
C ILE A 246 -10.53 9.77 10.71
N ILE A 247 -11.85 9.55 10.62
CA ILE A 247 -12.85 10.49 11.11
C ILE A 247 -12.66 10.73 12.62
N LYS A 248 -12.45 9.66 13.38
CA LYS A 248 -12.20 9.73 14.82
C LYS A 248 -10.92 10.50 15.12
N TYR A 249 -9.82 10.16 14.47
CA TYR A 249 -8.52 10.82 14.67
C TYR A 249 -8.59 12.32 14.37
N LEU A 250 -9.24 12.71 13.28
CA LEU A 250 -9.40 14.13 12.93
C LEU A 250 -10.30 14.88 13.91
N ASN A 251 -11.28 14.22 14.54
CA ASN A 251 -12.11 14.85 15.55
C ASN A 251 -11.40 15.01 16.91
N GLU A 252 -10.49 14.09 17.24
CA GLU A 252 -9.70 14.14 18.47
C GLU A 252 -8.52 15.12 18.39
N ASN A 253 -8.03 15.42 17.18
CA ASN A 253 -6.87 16.29 16.93
C ASN A 253 -7.27 17.66 16.31
N LYS A 254 -8.51 18.10 16.53
CA LYS A 254 -9.02 19.42 16.13
C LYS A 254 -8.80 20.49 17.19
#